data_AF-A0A2T2NT00-F1
#
_entry.id   AF-A0A2T2NT00-F1
#
_cell.length_a   1.000
_cell.length_b   1.000
_cell.length_c   1.000
_cell.angle_alpha   90.00
_cell.angle_beta   90.00
_cell.angle_gamma   90.00
#
_symmetry.space_group_name_H-M   'P 1'
#
loop_
_entity.id
_entity.type
_entity.pdbx_description
1 polymer ?
#
loop_
_entity_poly.entity_id
_entity_poly.type
_entity_poly.pdbx_seq_one_letter_code
_entity_poly.pdbx_strand_id
1 'polypeptide(L)'
;MISTVTKTLPALAAQASIGALLLWLIWYTWRFIITPKMYPDRPKELPYLIPCKMCASACVVLHFGHIRSLFTSSSSSFTEGKLQFGGDIWICTLLGKPVYVVASAKAVQTVYKMPKVLSRDEFIKSVFEESGVDQDIQNRLFDLSSTGEGSWATRTVQYWKSQLNPGEKLEAIQKELFTLVEDALSWERRSKHMIGENEKGTKSVLLYAFTGDVLIHEQVKVFFDVSIYEIRPGLVRIFQRYEEEVWRLGMGIPNFLASGFFSLHHELKQAMVNYVKQPPEKHSRQSWIIHKIDDEMRKMDVSSYQRGCVLFTFFHVMNTNTYKLAFWTLAYNLFHDSSLLDDIRAESTPAFKKRNLYQL
;
A
#
# COMPACT_ATOMS: atom_id res chain seq x y z
N MET A 1 -58.02 -20.41 6.70
CA MET A 1 -56.65 -20.51 7.24
C MET A 1 -55.68 -19.47 6.67
N ILE A 2 -55.73 -19.14 5.37
CA ILE A 2 -54.81 -18.16 4.73
C ILE A 2 -55.06 -16.70 5.18
N SER A 3 -56.30 -16.32 5.51
CA SER A 3 -56.69 -14.95 5.93
C SER A 3 -56.20 -14.54 7.34
N THR A 4 -55.96 -15.51 8.23
CA THR A 4 -55.50 -15.22 9.60
C THR A 4 -53.99 -15.00 9.66
N VAL A 5 -53.23 -15.64 8.76
CA VAL A 5 -51.77 -15.53 8.66
C VAL A 5 -51.36 -14.16 8.09
N THR A 6 -52.16 -13.57 7.21
CA THR A 6 -51.86 -12.25 6.61
C THR A 6 -52.07 -11.07 7.56
N LYS A 7 -52.87 -11.21 8.63
CA LYS A 7 -53.12 -10.14 9.62
C LYS A 7 -52.15 -10.15 10.80
N THR A 8 -51.51 -11.28 11.11
CA THR A 8 -50.59 -11.40 12.26
C THR A 8 -49.14 -11.05 11.88
N LEU A 9 -48.75 -11.25 10.63
CA LEU A 9 -47.40 -10.94 10.12
C LEU A 9 -47.01 -9.45 10.30
N PRO A 10 -47.88 -8.46 10.01
CA PRO A 10 -47.54 -7.04 10.17
C PRO A 10 -47.36 -6.64 11.64
N ALA A 11 -48.17 -7.21 12.54
CA ALA A 11 -48.10 -6.92 13.97
C ALA A 11 -46.80 -7.47 14.60
N LEU A 12 -46.40 -8.68 14.22
CA LEU A 12 -45.14 -9.29 14.63
C LEU A 12 -43.93 -8.52 14.08
N ALA A 13 -44.01 -8.07 12.82
CA ALA A 13 -42.98 -7.22 12.22
C ALA A 13 -42.84 -5.88 12.96
N ALA A 14 -43.96 -5.23 13.30
CA ALA A 14 -43.95 -3.96 14.04
C ALA A 14 -43.34 -4.11 15.45
N GLN A 15 -43.71 -5.16 16.18
CA GLN A 15 -43.12 -5.46 17.50
C GLN A 15 -41.61 -5.73 17.41
N ALA A 16 -41.17 -6.48 16.40
CA ALA A 16 -39.76 -6.72 16.16
C ALA A 16 -39.00 -5.42 15.82
N SER A 17 -39.59 -4.53 15.01
CA SER A 17 -38.99 -3.23 14.68
C SER A 17 -38.86 -2.31 15.90
N ILE A 18 -39.87 -2.26 16.77
CA ILE A 18 -39.81 -1.46 18.01
C ILE A 18 -38.73 -2.02 18.94
N GLY A 19 -38.69 -3.34 19.12
CA GLY A 19 -37.65 -3.99 19.92
C GLY A 19 -36.24 -3.71 19.40
N ALA A 20 -36.04 -3.81 18.08
CA ALA A 20 -34.77 -3.49 17.43
C ALA A 20 -34.37 -2.01 17.63
N LEU A 21 -35.32 -1.07 17.49
CA LEU A 21 -35.08 0.35 17.71
C LEU A 21 -34.69 0.64 19.17
N LEU A 22 -35.37 0.04 20.14
CA LEU A 22 -35.05 0.20 21.56
C LEU A 22 -33.65 -0.34 21.88
N LEU A 23 -33.32 -1.54 21.40
CA LEU A 23 -31.98 -2.11 21.57
C LEU A 23 -30.90 -1.22 20.93
N TRP A 24 -31.17 -0.68 19.75
CA TRP A 24 -30.27 0.24 19.06
C TRP A 24 -30.09 1.56 19.84
N LEU A 25 -31.17 2.15 20.35
CA LEU A 25 -31.12 3.38 21.15
C LEU A 25 -30.35 3.17 22.45
N ILE A 26 -30.58 2.05 23.14
CA ILE A 26 -29.84 1.68 24.36
C ILE A 26 -28.35 1.53 24.03
N TRP A 27 -28.02 0.80 22.97
CA TRP A 27 -26.64 0.63 22.53
C TRP A 27 -25.96 1.96 22.19
N TYR A 28 -26.59 2.79 21.35
CA TYR A 28 -26.05 4.06 20.89
C TYR A 28 -25.83 5.03 22.07
N THR A 29 -26.83 5.15 22.95
CA THR A 29 -26.77 5.99 24.15
C THR A 29 -25.66 5.50 25.09
N TRP A 30 -25.59 4.19 25.33
CA TRP A 30 -24.54 3.61 26.17
C TRP A 30 -23.14 3.87 25.59
N ARG A 31 -22.95 3.65 24.29
CA ARG A 31 -21.65 3.72 23.62
C ARG A 31 -21.12 5.14 23.44
N PHE A 32 -21.96 6.07 22.97
CA PHE A 32 -21.52 7.40 22.56
C PHE A 32 -21.88 8.53 23.53
N ILE A 33 -22.74 8.27 24.53
CA ILE A 33 -23.16 9.29 25.50
C ILE A 33 -22.72 8.91 26.92
N ILE A 34 -23.08 7.71 27.40
CA ILE A 34 -22.79 7.31 28.78
C ILE A 34 -21.31 6.95 28.95
N THR A 35 -20.77 6.08 28.09
CA THR A 35 -19.38 5.61 28.18
C THR A 35 -18.37 6.78 28.14
N PRO A 36 -18.46 7.76 27.22
CA PRO A 36 -17.51 8.88 27.20
C PRO A 36 -17.63 9.80 28.43
N LYS A 37 -18.80 9.85 29.08
CA LYS A 37 -18.98 10.60 30.34
C LYS A 37 -18.39 9.86 31.54
N MET A 38 -18.51 8.53 31.58
CA MET A 38 -17.92 7.70 32.65
C MET A 38 -16.40 7.58 32.55
N TYR A 39 -15.84 7.66 31.35
CA TYR A 39 -14.41 7.54 31.09
C TYR A 39 -13.89 8.76 30.31
N PRO A 40 -13.84 9.94 30.94
CA PRO A 40 -13.48 11.20 30.25
C PRO A 40 -12.05 11.19 29.70
N ASP A 41 -11.14 10.41 30.30
CA ASP A 41 -9.74 10.31 29.88
C ASP A 41 -9.53 9.42 28.65
N ARG A 42 -10.57 8.71 28.18
CA ARG A 42 -10.47 7.88 26.98
C ARG A 42 -10.77 8.70 25.72
N PRO A 43 -10.03 8.48 24.62
CA PRO A 43 -10.38 9.05 23.33
C PRO A 43 -11.84 8.76 22.96
N LYS A 44 -12.56 9.81 22.56
CA LYS A 44 -13.95 9.69 22.13
C LYS A 44 -14.02 8.91 20.83
N GLU A 45 -15.06 8.12 20.65
CA GLU A 45 -15.30 7.41 19.40
C GLU A 45 -16.19 8.22 18.49
N LEU A 46 -15.84 8.29 17.20
CA LEU A 46 -16.67 8.89 16.17
C LEU A 46 -17.99 8.08 16.08
N PRO A 47 -19.17 8.72 16.23
CA PRO A 47 -20.43 8.01 16.22
C PRO A 47 -20.70 7.31 14.88
N TYR A 48 -21.22 6.09 14.94
CA TYR A 48 -21.66 5.34 13.76
C TYR A 48 -22.99 4.63 14.03
N LEU A 49 -23.75 4.39 12.96
CA LEU A 49 -25.15 3.94 13.07
C LEU A 49 -25.31 2.42 13.05
N ILE A 50 -24.35 1.67 12.51
CA ILE A 50 -24.50 0.23 12.27
C ILE A 50 -23.60 -0.57 13.24
N PRO A 51 -24.12 -1.01 14.39
CA PRO A 51 -23.47 -2.05 15.18
C PRO A 51 -23.64 -3.38 14.45
N CYS A 52 -22.57 -4.08 14.07
CA CYS A 52 -22.74 -5.43 13.54
C CYS A 52 -21.71 -6.40 14.10
N LYS A 53 -22.08 -7.04 15.22
CA LYS A 53 -21.69 -8.41 15.58
C LYS A 53 -22.89 -9.31 15.26
N MET A 54 -22.98 -9.90 14.07
CA MET A 54 -23.91 -11.02 13.85
C MET A 54 -23.22 -12.34 14.18
N CYS A 55 -23.77 -13.09 15.14
CA CYS A 55 -23.18 -14.32 15.65
C CYS A 55 -23.86 -15.57 15.06
N ALA A 56 -23.02 -16.58 14.81
CA ALA A 56 -23.20 -18.01 15.10
C ALA A 56 -23.83 -19.01 14.12
N SER A 57 -24.42 -18.66 12.97
CA SER A 57 -24.76 -19.70 11.99
C SER A 57 -24.53 -19.26 10.56
N ALA A 58 -23.32 -19.54 10.06
CA ALA A 58 -22.95 -19.56 8.65
C ALA A 58 -23.23 -18.26 7.85
N CYS A 59 -22.49 -17.19 8.13
CA CYS A 59 -21.94 -16.26 7.13
C CYS A 59 -21.19 -15.12 7.85
N VAL A 60 -20.07 -14.73 7.26
CA VAL A 60 -19.14 -13.64 7.64
C VAL A 60 -19.75 -12.52 8.51
N VAL A 61 -19.16 -12.30 9.69
CA VAL A 61 -19.52 -11.19 10.60
C VAL A 61 -18.92 -9.88 10.07
N LEU A 62 -19.67 -9.12 9.27
CA LEU A 62 -19.22 -7.80 8.78
C LEU A 62 -19.58 -6.71 9.78
N HIS A 63 -18.60 -6.25 10.57
CA HIS A 63 -18.73 -5.02 11.35
C HIS A 63 -18.65 -3.82 10.41
N PHE A 64 -19.78 -3.19 10.12
CA PHE A 64 -19.79 -2.09 9.16
C PHE A 64 -19.25 -0.78 9.72
N GLY A 65 -19.24 -0.49 11.04
CA GLY A 65 -18.56 0.68 11.62
C GLY A 65 -18.61 1.95 10.75
N HIS A 66 -17.44 2.49 10.40
CA HIS A 66 -17.26 3.57 9.41
C HIS A 66 -16.89 3.06 8.00
N ILE A 67 -17.21 1.82 7.67
CA ILE A 67 -16.74 1.17 6.44
C ILE A 67 -17.37 1.78 5.18
N ARG A 68 -18.66 2.17 5.23
CA ARG A 68 -19.33 2.82 4.09
C ARG A 68 -18.61 4.11 3.72
N SER A 69 -18.26 4.92 4.73
CA SER A 69 -17.54 6.16 4.50
C SER A 69 -16.11 5.88 4.05
N LEU A 70 -15.43 4.83 4.55
CA LEU A 70 -14.14 4.40 3.97
C LEU A 70 -14.19 4.04 2.49
N PHE A 71 -15.25 3.32 2.05
CA PHE A 71 -15.40 2.89 0.65
C PHE A 71 -15.78 4.01 -0.31
N THR A 72 -16.46 5.04 0.19
CA THR A 72 -16.97 6.14 -0.65
C THR A 72 -16.05 7.36 -0.60
N SER A 73 -15.45 7.64 0.55
CA SER A 73 -14.46 8.70 0.76
C SER A 73 -13.80 8.53 2.13
N SER A 74 -12.68 7.81 2.18
CA SER A 74 -11.93 7.58 3.43
C SER A 74 -11.55 8.90 4.10
N SER A 75 -11.18 9.91 3.32
CA SER A 75 -10.87 11.26 3.80
C SER A 75 -12.06 11.93 4.50
N SER A 76 -13.29 11.75 4.02
CA SER A 76 -14.47 12.38 4.63
C SER A 76 -14.69 11.95 6.08
N SER A 77 -14.45 10.68 6.42
CA SER A 77 -14.58 10.19 7.81
C SER A 77 -13.57 10.84 8.75
N PHE A 78 -12.33 10.99 8.27
CA PHE A 78 -11.28 11.63 9.05
C PHE A 78 -11.48 13.15 9.16
N THR A 79 -12.00 13.78 8.10
CA THR A 79 -12.39 15.19 8.13
C THR A 79 -13.52 15.44 9.13
N GLU A 80 -14.55 14.58 9.15
CA GLU A 80 -15.64 14.67 10.12
C GLU A 80 -15.13 14.53 11.56
N GLY A 81 -14.30 13.51 11.82
CA GLY A 81 -13.65 13.35 13.12
C GLY A 81 -12.82 14.57 13.53
N LYS A 82 -12.05 15.15 12.60
CA LYS A 82 -11.29 16.37 12.84
C LYS A 82 -12.18 17.59 13.11
N LEU A 83 -13.31 17.73 12.43
CA LEU A 83 -14.26 18.81 12.67
C LEU A 83 -14.93 18.66 14.04
N GLN A 84 -15.27 17.43 14.44
CA GLN A 84 -15.96 17.16 15.69
C GLN A 84 -15.04 17.22 16.92
N PHE A 85 -13.83 16.68 16.81
CA PHE A 85 -12.88 16.53 17.92
C PHE A 85 -11.69 17.50 17.85
N GLY A 86 -11.58 18.29 16.78
CA GLY A 86 -10.51 19.26 16.61
C GLY A 86 -9.14 18.60 16.50
N GLY A 87 -8.25 18.95 17.44
CA GLY A 87 -6.88 18.44 17.52
C GLY A 87 -6.69 17.25 18.47
N ASP A 88 -7.76 16.83 19.16
CA ASP A 88 -7.74 15.71 20.10
C ASP A 88 -7.59 14.37 19.39
N ILE A 89 -7.25 13.32 20.14
CA ILE A 89 -7.21 11.94 19.65
C ILE A 89 -8.63 11.37 19.72
N TRP A 90 -9.07 10.70 18.66
CA TRP A 90 -10.37 10.02 18.62
C TRP A 90 -10.23 8.59 18.09
N ILE A 91 -11.32 7.81 18.19
CA ILE A 91 -11.39 6.43 17.72
C ILE A 91 -12.33 6.37 16.51
N CYS A 92 -11.89 5.70 15.45
CA CYS A 92 -12.73 5.22 14.37
C CYS A 92 -12.82 3.70 14.44
N THR A 93 -14.01 3.12 14.50
CA THR A 93 -14.15 1.65 14.38
C THR A 93 -14.24 1.23 12.92
N LEU A 94 -13.25 0.45 12.48
CA LEU A 94 -13.13 -0.10 11.13
C LEU A 94 -13.14 -1.62 11.21
N LEU A 95 -14.13 -2.28 10.59
CA LEU A 95 -14.27 -3.74 10.63
C LEU A 95 -14.23 -4.32 12.07
N GLY A 96 -14.77 -3.59 13.03
CA GLY A 96 -14.83 -4.00 14.43
C GLY A 96 -13.52 -3.80 15.20
N LYS A 97 -12.48 -3.28 14.55
CA LYS A 97 -11.22 -2.89 15.18
C LYS A 97 -11.22 -1.38 15.48
N PRO A 98 -10.85 -0.96 16.70
CA PRO A 98 -10.67 0.45 17.01
C PRO A 98 -9.38 0.96 16.37
N VAL A 99 -9.47 2.05 15.61
CA VAL A 99 -8.33 2.78 15.06
C VAL A 99 -8.26 4.13 15.72
N TYR A 100 -7.18 4.36 16.47
CA TYR A 100 -6.90 5.64 17.10
C TYR A 100 -6.36 6.61 16.06
N VAL A 101 -7.04 7.73 15.89
CA VAL A 101 -6.67 8.77 14.94
C VAL A 101 -6.01 9.92 15.67
N VAL A 102 -4.80 10.25 15.22
CA VAL A 102 -3.97 11.32 15.78
C VAL A 102 -3.74 12.35 14.67
N ALA A 103 -4.48 13.46 14.71
CA ALA A 103 -4.48 14.43 13.61
C ALA A 103 -3.65 15.69 13.87
N SER A 104 -3.35 16.02 15.14
CA SER A 104 -2.54 17.20 15.44
C SER A 104 -1.04 16.93 15.27
N ALA A 105 -0.33 17.84 14.60
CA ALA A 105 1.10 17.68 14.33
C ALA A 105 1.93 17.45 15.61
N LYS A 106 1.56 18.14 16.71
CA LYS A 106 2.20 17.96 18.02
C LYS A 106 2.00 16.54 18.56
N ALA A 107 0.77 16.01 18.52
CA ALA A 107 0.50 14.66 19.02
C ALA A 107 1.13 13.58 18.13
N VAL A 108 1.15 13.78 16.82
CA VAL A 108 1.88 12.90 15.89
C VAL A 108 3.36 12.85 16.27
N GLN A 109 4.02 13.99 16.48
CA GLN A 109 5.43 13.99 16.91
C GLN A 109 5.64 13.25 18.24
N THR A 110 4.73 13.38 19.19
CA THR A 110 4.80 12.63 20.46
C THR A 110 4.70 11.12 20.22
N VAL A 111 3.71 10.67 19.44
CA VAL A 111 3.53 9.24 19.08
C VAL A 111 4.78 8.67 18.41
N TYR A 112 5.38 9.42 17.48
CA TYR A 112 6.61 8.99 16.80
C TYR A 112 7.82 8.88 17.74
N LYS A 113 7.82 9.57 18.89
CA LYS A 113 8.87 9.54 19.92
C LYS A 113 8.64 8.49 21.02
N MET A 114 7.59 7.66 20.93
CA MET A 114 7.25 6.63 21.93
C MET A 114 7.42 5.19 21.42
N PRO A 115 8.57 4.79 20.85
CA PRO A 115 8.75 3.46 20.25
C PRO A 115 8.71 2.32 21.26
N LYS A 116 8.89 2.59 22.56
CA LYS A 116 8.76 1.59 23.64
C LYS A 116 7.31 1.23 23.98
N VAL A 117 6.36 2.12 23.66
CA VAL A 117 4.94 1.97 23.98
C VAL A 117 4.14 1.57 22.74
N LEU A 118 4.56 2.06 21.57
CA LEU A 118 3.92 1.77 20.28
C LEU A 118 4.92 1.05 19.37
N SER A 119 4.72 -0.27 19.24
CA SER A 119 5.56 -1.10 18.37
C SER A 119 5.21 -0.87 16.90
N ARG A 120 6.22 -0.54 16.10
CA ARG A 120 6.10 -0.55 14.62
C ARG A 120 6.27 -1.94 14.04
N ASP A 121 6.96 -2.83 14.77
CA ASP A 121 7.31 -4.16 14.28
C ASP A 121 6.06 -5.00 14.03
N GLU A 122 5.03 -4.85 14.86
CA GLU A 122 3.75 -5.55 14.67
C GLU A 122 3.03 -5.13 13.37
N PHE A 123 3.16 -3.87 12.97
CA PHE A 123 2.65 -3.42 11.68
C PHE A 123 3.48 -3.97 10.51
N ILE A 124 4.81 -4.03 10.64
CA ILE A 124 5.66 -4.60 9.57
C ILE A 124 5.42 -6.11 9.44
N LYS A 125 5.26 -6.82 10.57
CA LYS A 125 4.88 -8.23 10.62
C LYS A 125 3.55 -8.49 9.92
N SER A 126 2.53 -7.65 10.15
CA SER A 126 1.26 -7.82 9.43
C SER A 126 1.42 -7.64 7.91
N VAL A 127 2.27 -6.72 7.45
CA VAL A 127 2.58 -6.58 6.02
C VAL A 127 3.30 -7.82 5.46
N PHE A 128 4.20 -8.43 6.24
CA PHE A 128 4.84 -9.70 5.86
C PHE A 128 3.85 -10.87 5.85
N GLU A 129 2.96 -10.96 6.82
CA GLU A 129 1.87 -11.95 6.86
C GLU A 129 0.98 -11.82 5.62
N GLU A 130 0.58 -10.60 5.28
CA GLU A 130 -0.18 -10.30 4.07
C GLU A 130 0.54 -10.74 2.80
N SER A 131 1.88 -10.69 2.78
CA SER A 131 2.72 -11.17 1.68
C SER A 131 2.90 -12.70 1.67
N GLY A 132 2.44 -13.39 2.72
CA GLY A 132 2.53 -14.84 2.89
C GLY A 132 3.77 -15.35 3.61
N VAL A 133 4.43 -14.49 4.40
CA VAL A 133 5.57 -14.87 5.23
C VAL A 133 5.07 -15.55 6.50
N ASP A 134 5.60 -16.74 6.82
CA ASP A 134 5.15 -17.51 7.97
C ASP A 134 5.55 -16.84 9.30
N GLN A 135 4.72 -17.00 10.33
CA GLN A 135 4.95 -16.39 11.65
C GLN A 135 6.29 -16.80 12.27
N ASP A 136 6.73 -18.05 12.09
CA ASP A 136 8.06 -18.51 12.53
C ASP A 136 9.18 -17.68 11.89
N ILE A 137 9.12 -17.53 10.56
CA ILE A 137 10.10 -16.73 9.81
C ILE A 137 10.06 -15.29 10.28
N GLN A 138 8.87 -14.69 10.44
CA GLN A 138 8.75 -13.34 10.98
C GLN A 138 9.41 -13.22 12.37
N ASN A 139 9.16 -14.14 13.29
CA ASN A 139 9.79 -14.11 14.60
C ASN A 139 11.31 -14.15 14.51
N ARG A 140 11.87 -14.98 13.61
CA ARG A 140 13.31 -15.08 13.36
C ARG A 140 13.90 -13.82 12.72
N LEU A 141 13.19 -13.18 11.79
CA LEU A 141 13.64 -11.94 11.14
C LEU A 141 13.67 -10.74 12.10
N PHE A 142 12.80 -10.75 13.13
CA PHE A 142 12.71 -9.69 14.14
C PHE A 142 13.44 -10.01 15.45
N ASP A 143 14.04 -11.20 15.57
CA ASP A 143 14.75 -11.61 16.77
C ASP A 143 16.04 -10.81 17.00
N LEU A 144 16.06 -10.06 18.11
CA LEU A 144 17.18 -9.21 18.54
C LEU A 144 18.34 -10.02 19.13
N SER A 145 18.13 -11.29 19.50
CA SER A 145 19.12 -12.12 20.18
C SER A 145 20.20 -12.68 19.24
N SER A 146 20.01 -12.55 17.92
CA SER A 146 20.72 -13.37 16.93
C SER A 146 22.15 -12.95 16.60
N THR A 147 22.54 -11.66 16.73
CA THR A 147 23.85 -11.22 16.17
C THR A 147 24.60 -10.11 16.91
N GLY A 148 24.09 -9.55 18.02
CA GLY A 148 24.70 -8.37 18.67
C GLY A 148 24.63 -7.07 17.84
N GLU A 149 24.40 -7.16 16.54
CA GLU A 149 24.17 -6.07 15.57
C GLU A 149 22.67 -5.75 15.37
N GLY A 150 21.80 -6.33 16.20
CA GLY A 150 20.34 -6.21 16.12
C GLY A 150 19.68 -7.28 15.25
N SER A 151 18.36 -7.22 15.11
CA SER A 151 17.59 -8.15 14.29
C SER A 151 17.86 -7.96 12.79
N TRP A 152 17.56 -8.97 11.98
CA TRP A 152 17.64 -8.85 10.53
C TRP A 152 16.79 -7.69 9.99
N ALA A 153 15.60 -7.48 10.57
CA ALA A 153 14.73 -6.36 10.21
C ALA A 153 15.41 -5.00 10.48
N THR A 154 16.09 -4.87 11.63
CA THR A 154 16.85 -3.66 11.97
C THR A 154 18.02 -3.43 11.01
N ARG A 155 18.78 -4.48 10.70
CA ARG A 155 19.92 -4.38 9.77
C ARG A 155 19.47 -4.05 8.35
N THR A 156 18.33 -4.58 7.91
CA THR A 156 17.77 -4.29 6.58
C THR A 156 17.47 -2.79 6.40
N VAL A 157 17.01 -2.10 7.45
CA VAL A 157 16.87 -0.63 7.42
C VAL A 157 18.21 0.06 7.18
N GLN A 158 19.30 -0.44 7.77
CA GLN A 158 20.64 0.11 7.54
C GLN A 158 21.12 -0.17 6.12
N TYR A 159 20.82 -1.36 5.56
CA TYR A 159 21.15 -1.65 4.16
C TYR A 159 20.42 -0.71 3.21
N TRP A 160 19.12 -0.47 3.42
CA TRP A 160 18.38 0.52 2.63
C TRP A 160 18.99 1.91 2.71
N LYS A 161 19.40 2.36 3.91
CA LYS A 161 20.12 3.63 4.06
C LYS A 161 21.44 3.65 3.30
N SER A 162 22.23 2.57 3.38
CA SER A 162 23.49 2.45 2.65
C SER A 162 23.30 2.44 1.13
N GLN A 163 22.18 1.91 0.64
CA GLN A 163 21.85 1.88 -0.78
C GLN A 163 21.34 3.24 -1.30
N LEU A 164 20.57 3.97 -0.50
CA LEU A 164 19.78 5.13 -0.94
C LEU A 164 20.33 6.48 -0.50
N ASN A 165 21.27 6.54 0.44
CA ASN A 165 21.96 7.78 0.81
C ASN A 165 23.07 8.11 -0.22
N PRO A 166 23.50 9.39 -0.29
CA PRO A 166 24.60 9.80 -1.16
C PRO A 166 25.84 8.92 -1.01
N GLY A 167 26.36 8.45 -2.14
CA GLY A 167 27.53 7.56 -2.24
C GLY A 167 27.45 6.60 -3.43
N GLU A 168 28.49 5.79 -3.60
CA GLU A 168 28.70 4.94 -4.79
C GLU A 168 27.51 4.04 -5.13
N LYS A 169 26.80 3.51 -4.11
CA LYS A 169 25.67 2.59 -4.31
C LYS A 169 24.47 3.30 -4.92
N LEU A 170 24.17 4.51 -4.45
CA LEU A 170 23.10 5.33 -5.03
C LEU A 170 23.48 5.78 -6.44
N GLU A 171 24.72 6.23 -6.62
CA GLU A 171 25.21 6.70 -7.93
C GLU A 171 25.14 5.61 -9.00
N ALA A 172 25.47 4.36 -8.65
CA ALA A 172 25.34 3.22 -9.56
C ALA A 172 23.89 3.01 -10.04
N ILE A 173 22.93 2.95 -9.10
CA ILE A 173 21.51 2.79 -9.41
C ILE A 173 20.97 3.99 -10.19
N GLN A 174 21.33 5.21 -9.80
CA GLN A 174 20.89 6.43 -10.48
C GLN A 174 21.37 6.48 -11.93
N LYS A 175 22.65 6.19 -12.17
CA LYS A 175 23.23 6.19 -13.52
C LYS A 175 22.51 5.19 -14.42
N GLU A 176 22.28 3.98 -13.93
CA GLU A 176 21.58 2.95 -14.70
C GLU A 176 20.12 3.32 -14.93
N LEU A 177 19.42 3.77 -13.89
CA LEU A 177 18.03 4.19 -13.98
C LEU A 177 17.84 5.34 -14.97
N PHE A 178 18.70 6.36 -14.93
CA PHE A 178 18.64 7.48 -15.89
C PHE A 178 18.82 7.01 -17.32
N THR A 179 19.79 6.13 -17.57
CA THR A 179 20.04 5.57 -18.90
C THR A 179 18.82 4.82 -19.43
N LEU A 180 18.22 3.99 -18.57
CA LEU A 180 17.04 3.19 -18.90
C LEU A 180 15.79 4.04 -19.12
N VAL A 181 15.57 5.06 -18.28
CA VAL A 181 14.45 5.99 -18.44
C VAL A 181 14.62 6.81 -19.72
N GLU A 182 15.82 7.30 -20.03
CA GLU A 182 16.08 8.05 -21.26
C GLU A 182 15.80 7.21 -22.51
N ASP A 183 16.23 5.94 -22.54
CA ASP A 183 15.88 5.01 -23.63
C ASP A 183 14.36 4.75 -23.70
N ALA A 184 13.70 4.56 -22.56
CA ALA A 184 12.25 4.32 -22.49
C ALA A 184 11.40 5.53 -22.91
N LEU A 185 11.95 6.74 -22.87
CA LEU A 185 11.29 7.95 -23.35
C LEU A 185 11.27 8.05 -24.89
N SER A 186 12.08 7.27 -25.62
CA SER A 186 12.02 7.22 -27.09
C SER A 186 10.70 6.61 -27.60
N TRP A 187 10.23 7.02 -28.77
CA TRP A 187 8.93 6.55 -29.30
C TRP A 187 8.96 5.07 -29.69
N GLU A 188 10.13 4.58 -30.07
CA GLU A 188 10.39 3.24 -30.58
C GLU A 188 10.38 2.18 -29.47
N ARG A 189 10.74 2.58 -28.24
CA ARG A 189 10.86 1.69 -27.07
C ARG A 189 9.59 1.63 -26.22
N ARG A 190 8.61 2.50 -26.45
CA ARG A 190 7.37 2.57 -25.66
C ARG A 190 6.47 1.37 -25.89
N SER A 191 5.83 0.90 -24.83
CA SER A 191 4.85 -0.19 -24.95
C SER A 191 3.61 0.27 -25.72
N LYS A 192 3.21 -0.49 -26.73
CA LYS A 192 2.13 -0.09 -27.67
C LYS A 192 0.80 0.20 -26.99
N HIS A 193 0.55 -0.38 -25.83
CA HIS A 193 -0.73 -0.23 -25.13
C HIS A 193 -0.94 1.15 -24.49
N MET A 194 0.11 1.96 -24.33
CA MET A 194 -0.02 3.33 -23.81
C MET A 194 -0.19 4.36 -24.93
N ILE A 195 -0.01 3.98 -26.20
CA ILE A 195 0.01 4.89 -27.35
C ILE A 195 -1.33 4.84 -28.07
N GLY A 196 -1.99 5.99 -28.18
CA GLY A 196 -3.03 6.22 -29.16
C GLY A 196 -2.45 6.91 -30.40
N GLU A 197 -2.99 6.63 -31.57
CA GLU A 197 -2.65 7.37 -32.79
C GLU A 197 -3.95 7.77 -33.48
N ASN A 198 -4.07 9.05 -33.81
CA ASN A 198 -5.24 9.53 -34.56
C ASN A 198 -5.02 9.39 -36.07
N GLU A 199 -6.08 9.60 -36.86
CA GLU A 199 -6.04 9.52 -38.34
C GLU A 199 -5.04 10.48 -39.00
N LYS A 200 -4.57 11.50 -38.26
CA LYS A 200 -3.58 12.49 -38.71
C LYS A 200 -2.14 12.12 -38.30
N GLY A 201 -1.92 10.92 -37.75
CA GLY A 201 -0.61 10.45 -37.29
C GLY A 201 -0.12 11.12 -35.99
N THR A 202 -0.99 11.84 -35.26
CA THR A 202 -0.65 12.39 -33.95
C THR A 202 -0.69 11.27 -32.91
N LYS A 203 0.46 11.04 -32.26
CA LYS A 203 0.58 10.08 -31.17
C LYS A 203 0.19 10.73 -29.84
N SER A 204 -0.69 10.07 -29.09
CA SER A 204 -1.08 10.42 -27.73
C SER A 204 -0.64 9.33 -26.76
N VAL A 205 -0.49 9.67 -25.48
CA VAL A 205 -0.20 8.70 -24.43
C VAL A 205 -1.19 8.79 -23.28
N LEU A 206 -1.58 7.64 -22.73
CA LEU A 206 -2.30 7.59 -21.46
C LEU A 206 -1.33 7.91 -20.32
N LEU A 207 -1.35 9.15 -19.81
CA LEU A 207 -0.34 9.66 -18.88
C LEU A 207 -0.09 8.77 -17.65
N TYR A 208 -1.16 8.21 -17.06
CA TYR A 208 -1.04 7.31 -15.91
C TYR A 208 -0.33 5.99 -16.26
N ALA A 209 -0.71 5.39 -17.38
CA ALA A 209 -0.05 4.18 -17.88
C ALA A 209 1.40 4.48 -18.28
N PHE A 210 1.66 5.65 -18.88
CA PHE A 210 2.99 6.09 -19.28
C PHE A 210 3.94 6.22 -18.09
N THR A 211 3.55 6.94 -17.03
CA THR A 211 4.43 7.08 -15.85
C THR A 211 4.61 5.75 -15.12
N GLY A 212 3.55 4.95 -15.03
CA GLY A 212 3.58 3.63 -14.42
C GLY A 212 4.52 2.68 -15.15
N ASP A 213 4.37 2.55 -16.47
CA ASP A 213 5.23 1.69 -17.27
C ASP A 213 6.68 2.15 -17.22
N VAL A 214 6.97 3.41 -17.56
CA VAL A 214 8.35 3.89 -17.63
C VAL A 214 9.05 3.77 -16.27
N LEU A 215 8.41 4.20 -15.18
CA LEU A 215 9.10 4.25 -13.89
C LEU A 215 9.19 2.88 -13.22
N ILE A 216 8.09 2.12 -13.16
CA ILE A 216 8.09 0.82 -12.49
C ILE A 216 8.94 -0.17 -13.30
N HIS A 217 8.81 -0.17 -14.64
CA HIS A 217 9.54 -1.13 -15.46
C HIS A 217 11.05 -0.96 -15.34
N GLU A 218 11.53 0.28 -15.47
CA GLU A 218 12.96 0.55 -15.38
C GLU A 218 13.48 0.42 -13.94
N GLN A 219 12.72 0.83 -12.93
CA GLN A 219 13.08 0.61 -11.52
C GLN A 219 13.24 -0.89 -11.21
N VAL A 220 12.32 -1.72 -11.67
CA VAL A 220 12.37 -3.17 -11.42
C VAL A 220 13.60 -3.79 -12.07
N LYS A 221 13.98 -3.40 -13.29
CA LYS A 221 15.23 -3.88 -13.92
C LYS A 221 16.47 -3.53 -13.09
N VAL A 222 16.55 -2.30 -12.58
CA VAL A 222 17.71 -1.85 -11.81
C VAL A 222 17.82 -2.58 -10.47
N PHE A 223 16.68 -2.87 -9.82
CA PHE A 223 16.70 -3.53 -8.52
C PHE A 223 16.79 -5.07 -8.60
N PHE A 224 16.04 -5.67 -9.52
CA PHE A 224 15.78 -7.12 -9.62
C PHE A 224 16.28 -7.75 -10.93
N ASP A 225 17.15 -7.09 -11.70
CA ASP A 225 17.61 -7.59 -13.00
C ASP A 225 16.49 -7.71 -14.05
N VAL A 226 16.86 -7.88 -15.32
CA VAL A 226 15.91 -8.14 -16.42
C VAL A 226 15.33 -9.56 -16.35
N SER A 227 16.01 -10.48 -15.67
CA SER A 227 15.60 -11.88 -15.55
C SER A 227 14.23 -12.09 -14.92
N ILE A 228 13.75 -11.14 -14.12
CA ILE A 228 12.39 -11.17 -13.57
C ILE A 228 11.30 -11.09 -14.66
N TYR A 229 11.59 -10.43 -15.78
CA TYR A 229 10.69 -10.35 -16.93
C TYR A 229 10.71 -11.61 -17.80
N GLU A 230 11.80 -12.39 -17.75
CA GLU A 230 11.83 -13.73 -18.34
C GLU A 230 10.86 -14.68 -17.61
N ILE A 231 10.72 -14.51 -16.29
CA ILE A 231 9.77 -15.27 -15.48
C ILE A 231 8.34 -14.81 -15.73
N ARG A 232 8.09 -13.49 -15.67
CA ARG A 232 6.76 -12.94 -15.87
C ARG A 232 6.78 -11.74 -16.83
N PRO A 233 6.57 -11.99 -18.13
CA PRO A 233 6.29 -10.93 -19.07
C PRO A 233 5.06 -10.13 -18.65
N GLY A 234 5.15 -8.80 -18.66
CA GLY A 234 4.05 -7.93 -18.26
C GLY A 234 3.87 -7.75 -16.74
N LEU A 235 4.86 -8.13 -15.91
CA LEU A 235 4.85 -7.97 -14.45
C LEU A 235 4.31 -6.62 -13.97
N VAL A 236 4.72 -5.53 -14.63
CA VAL A 236 4.32 -4.15 -14.29
C VAL A 236 2.82 -3.94 -14.42
N ARG A 237 2.20 -4.46 -15.48
CA ARG A 237 0.76 -4.33 -15.70
C ARG A 237 -0.03 -5.13 -14.67
N ILE A 238 0.46 -6.31 -14.29
CA ILE A 238 -0.15 -7.12 -13.22
C ILE A 238 -0.05 -6.37 -11.89
N PHE A 239 1.11 -5.75 -11.62
CA PHE A 239 1.34 -4.94 -10.44
C PHE A 239 0.43 -3.71 -10.38
N GLN A 240 0.26 -2.96 -11.46
CA GLN A 240 -0.65 -1.82 -11.51
C GLN A 240 -2.11 -2.21 -11.20
N ARG A 241 -2.58 -3.34 -11.72
CA ARG A 241 -3.92 -3.87 -11.39
C ARG A 241 -4.02 -4.34 -9.95
N TYR A 242 -2.97 -4.97 -9.42
CA TYR A 242 -2.90 -5.35 -8.01
C TYR A 242 -2.99 -4.11 -7.11
N GLU A 243 -2.29 -3.04 -7.45
CA GLU A 243 -2.27 -1.76 -6.72
C GLU A 243 -3.64 -1.08 -6.61
N GLU A 244 -4.49 -1.21 -7.64
CA GLU A 244 -5.86 -0.68 -7.62
C GLU A 244 -6.76 -1.42 -6.60
N GLU A 245 -6.40 -2.65 -6.24
CA GLU A 245 -7.22 -3.54 -5.43
C GLU A 245 -6.56 -3.95 -4.10
N VAL A 246 -5.30 -3.58 -3.85
CA VAL A 246 -4.54 -4.01 -2.66
C VAL A 246 -5.17 -3.61 -1.33
N TRP A 247 -5.97 -2.54 -1.33
CA TRP A 247 -6.77 -2.14 -0.17
C TRP A 247 -7.68 -3.28 0.33
N ARG A 248 -8.11 -4.21 -0.54
CA ARG A 248 -8.91 -5.38 -0.17
C ARG A 248 -8.16 -6.31 0.79
N LEU A 249 -6.84 -6.40 0.67
CA LEU A 249 -6.00 -7.23 1.53
C LEU A 249 -5.95 -6.68 2.95
N GLY A 250 -5.62 -5.40 3.11
CA GLY A 250 -5.59 -4.73 4.42
C GLY A 250 -6.96 -4.68 5.11
N MET A 251 -8.04 -4.74 4.32
CA MET A 251 -9.41 -4.86 4.83
C MET A 251 -9.82 -6.31 5.17
N GLY A 252 -8.96 -7.29 4.98
CA GLY A 252 -9.24 -8.70 5.26
C GLY A 252 -10.43 -9.25 4.45
N ILE A 253 -10.63 -8.76 3.22
CA ILE A 253 -11.73 -9.22 2.36
C ILE A 253 -11.50 -10.71 2.03
N PRO A 254 -12.47 -11.61 2.28
CA PRO A 254 -12.33 -13.03 1.98
C PRO A 254 -12.07 -13.31 0.49
N ASN A 255 -11.28 -14.36 0.22
CA ASN A 255 -10.87 -14.73 -1.14
C ASN A 255 -12.05 -14.89 -2.11
N PHE A 256 -13.13 -15.55 -1.68
CA PHE A 256 -14.30 -15.77 -2.54
C PHE A 256 -15.02 -14.47 -2.98
N LEU A 257 -14.82 -13.35 -2.27
CA LEU A 257 -15.38 -12.03 -2.63
C LEU A 257 -14.43 -11.17 -3.49
N ALA A 258 -13.18 -11.59 -3.63
CA ALA A 258 -12.13 -10.84 -4.31
C ALA A 258 -11.18 -11.75 -5.09
N SER A 259 -11.69 -12.82 -5.69
CA SER A 259 -10.88 -13.87 -6.31
C SER A 259 -9.93 -13.35 -7.38
N GLY A 260 -10.40 -12.40 -8.20
CA GLY A 260 -9.56 -11.72 -9.21
C GLY A 260 -8.34 -11.02 -8.59
N PHE A 261 -8.52 -10.31 -7.47
CA PHE A 261 -7.43 -9.70 -6.73
C PHE A 261 -6.46 -10.75 -6.17
N PHE A 262 -6.96 -11.82 -5.54
CA PHE A 262 -6.10 -12.87 -4.99
C PHE A 262 -5.35 -13.65 -6.07
N SER A 263 -5.89 -13.76 -7.29
CA SER A 263 -5.14 -14.29 -8.44
C SER A 263 -3.96 -13.39 -8.81
N LEU A 264 -4.16 -12.06 -8.90
CA LEU A 264 -3.08 -11.10 -9.17
C LEU A 264 -2.00 -11.15 -8.07
N HIS A 265 -2.43 -11.17 -6.81
CA HIS A 265 -1.54 -11.26 -5.66
C HIS A 265 -0.70 -12.54 -5.67
N HIS A 266 -1.34 -13.69 -5.94
CA HIS A 266 -0.64 -14.97 -6.07
C HIS A 266 0.39 -14.92 -7.21
N GLU A 267 0.02 -14.36 -8.35
CA GLU A 267 0.88 -14.29 -9.54
C GLU A 267 2.15 -13.46 -9.31
N LEU A 268 2.02 -12.28 -8.72
CA LEU A 268 3.18 -11.44 -8.36
C LEU A 268 4.10 -12.12 -7.35
N LYS A 269 3.50 -12.77 -6.34
CA LYS A 269 4.26 -13.53 -5.35
C LYS A 269 5.00 -14.70 -5.98
N GLN A 270 4.35 -15.46 -6.87
CA GLN A 270 5.01 -16.56 -7.58
C GLN A 270 6.14 -16.07 -8.49
N ALA A 271 6.00 -14.90 -9.13
CA ALA A 271 7.09 -14.31 -9.89
C ALA A 271 8.33 -14.08 -9.02
N MET A 272 8.16 -13.55 -7.80
CA MET A 272 9.27 -13.35 -6.84
C MET A 272 9.84 -14.66 -6.31
N VAL A 273 8.99 -15.65 -6.01
CA VAL A 273 9.43 -16.99 -5.59
C VAL A 273 10.26 -17.66 -6.68
N ASN A 274 9.88 -17.50 -7.94
CA ASN A 274 10.62 -18.06 -9.07
C ASN A 274 11.92 -17.28 -9.33
N TYR A 275 11.91 -15.96 -9.11
CA TYR A 275 13.10 -15.12 -9.21
C TYR A 275 14.19 -15.59 -8.25
N VAL A 276 13.88 -15.77 -6.96
CA VAL A 276 14.88 -16.24 -5.98
C VAL A 276 15.35 -17.68 -6.18
N LYS A 277 14.65 -18.47 -6.99
CA LYS A 277 15.05 -19.83 -7.38
C LYS A 277 15.97 -19.85 -8.60
N GLN A 278 16.03 -18.77 -9.38
CA GLN A 278 16.96 -18.68 -10.50
C GLN A 278 18.42 -18.77 -10.00
N PRO A 279 19.31 -19.36 -10.80
CA PRO A 279 20.70 -19.52 -10.41
C PRO A 279 21.42 -18.15 -10.39
N PRO A 280 22.51 -17.97 -9.62
CA PRO A 280 23.16 -16.68 -9.38
C PRO A 280 23.55 -15.92 -10.66
N GLU A 281 23.85 -16.62 -11.75
CA GLU A 281 24.24 -16.05 -13.04
C GLU A 281 23.11 -15.24 -13.69
N LYS A 282 21.85 -15.58 -13.37
CA LYS A 282 20.66 -14.85 -13.82
C LYS A 282 20.40 -13.57 -13.02
N HIS A 283 21.18 -13.31 -11.98
CA HIS A 283 21.07 -12.15 -11.09
C HIS A 283 22.25 -11.19 -11.24
N SER A 284 22.97 -11.25 -12.36
CA SER A 284 24.26 -10.57 -12.56
C SER A 284 24.19 -9.04 -12.42
N ARG A 285 23.04 -8.43 -12.69
CA ARG A 285 22.82 -6.97 -12.62
C ARG A 285 21.84 -6.56 -11.52
N GLN A 286 21.46 -7.47 -10.63
CA GLN A 286 20.60 -7.10 -9.52
C GLN A 286 21.30 -6.08 -8.61
N SER A 287 20.52 -5.20 -7.99
CA SER A 287 21.07 -4.22 -7.05
C SER A 287 21.73 -4.89 -5.83
N TRP A 288 22.71 -4.18 -5.26
CA TRP A 288 23.41 -4.63 -4.05
C TRP A 288 22.43 -4.94 -2.91
N ILE A 289 21.39 -4.12 -2.72
CA ILE A 289 20.43 -4.30 -1.62
C ILE A 289 19.62 -5.59 -1.77
N ILE A 290 19.12 -5.91 -2.96
CA ILE A 290 18.33 -7.12 -3.21
C ILE A 290 19.21 -8.36 -3.01
N HIS A 291 20.44 -8.32 -3.53
CA HIS A 291 21.44 -9.36 -3.29
C HIS A 291 21.69 -9.58 -1.80
N LYS A 292 21.96 -8.50 -1.06
CA LYS A 292 22.30 -8.55 0.36
C LYS A 292 21.15 -9.11 1.21
N ILE A 293 19.93 -8.66 0.94
CA ILE A 293 18.71 -9.12 1.63
C ILE A 293 18.48 -10.64 1.39
N ASP A 294 18.56 -11.10 0.13
CA ASP A 294 18.38 -12.52 -0.20
C ASP A 294 19.48 -13.42 0.36
N ASP A 295 20.73 -12.96 0.30
CA ASP A 295 21.91 -13.67 0.84
C ASP A 295 21.84 -13.85 2.35
N GLU A 296 21.44 -12.82 3.11
CA GLU A 296 21.27 -12.97 4.56
C GLU A 296 20.16 -13.95 4.93
N MET A 297 19.01 -13.88 4.24
CA MET A 297 17.95 -14.85 4.46
C MET A 297 18.39 -16.28 4.09
N ARG A 298 19.22 -16.44 3.07
CA ARG A 298 19.79 -17.74 2.70
C ARG A 298 20.72 -18.30 3.78
N LYS A 299 21.58 -17.45 4.35
CA LYS A 299 22.45 -17.79 5.48
C LYS A 299 21.68 -18.14 6.75
N MET A 300 20.47 -17.59 6.87
CA MET A 300 19.51 -17.95 7.90
C MET A 300 18.67 -19.19 7.54
N ASP A 301 18.98 -19.94 6.49
CA ASP A 301 18.21 -21.13 6.09
C ASP A 301 16.70 -20.85 5.87
N VAL A 302 16.38 -19.65 5.35
CA VAL A 302 15.01 -19.31 4.96
C VAL A 302 14.75 -19.89 3.57
N SER A 303 13.66 -20.67 3.45
CA SER A 303 13.30 -21.33 2.19
C SER A 303 13.09 -20.34 1.05
N SER A 304 13.36 -20.75 -0.19
CA SER A 304 13.15 -19.89 -1.38
C SER A 304 11.70 -19.38 -1.50
N TYR A 305 10.70 -20.14 -1.03
CA TYR A 305 9.33 -19.64 -1.01
C TYR A 305 9.19 -18.44 -0.06
N GLN A 306 9.69 -18.56 1.17
CA GLN A 306 9.63 -17.51 2.18
C GLN A 306 10.46 -16.27 1.77
N ARG A 307 11.65 -16.48 1.18
CA ARG A 307 12.46 -15.39 0.62
C ARG A 307 11.74 -14.65 -0.51
N GLY A 308 11.06 -15.36 -1.39
CA GLY A 308 10.25 -14.76 -2.45
C GLY A 308 9.09 -13.92 -1.90
N CYS A 309 8.44 -14.36 -0.81
CA CYS A 309 7.39 -13.59 -0.14
C CYS A 309 7.93 -12.28 0.47
N VAL A 310 9.11 -12.33 1.11
CA VAL A 310 9.79 -11.15 1.65
C VAL A 310 10.21 -10.18 0.53
N LEU A 311 10.79 -10.68 -0.57
CA LEU A 311 11.14 -9.82 -1.71
C LEU A 311 9.92 -9.23 -2.40
N PHE A 312 8.80 -9.93 -2.45
CA PHE A 312 7.52 -9.38 -2.91
C PHE A 312 7.10 -8.17 -2.08
N THR A 313 7.25 -8.22 -0.75
CA THR A 313 6.99 -7.07 0.12
C THR A 313 7.83 -5.86 -0.28
N PHE A 314 9.14 -6.03 -0.52
CA PHE A 314 10.01 -4.94 -0.96
C PHE A 314 9.63 -4.42 -2.34
N PHE A 315 9.39 -5.32 -3.31
CA PHE A 315 8.91 -4.96 -4.64
C PHE A 315 7.63 -4.10 -4.56
N HIS A 316 6.66 -4.48 -3.74
CA HIS A 316 5.42 -3.73 -3.57
C HIS A 316 5.69 -2.32 -3.03
N VAL A 317 6.37 -2.19 -1.87
CA VAL A 317 6.56 -0.88 -1.23
C VAL A 317 7.43 0.08 -2.04
N MET A 318 8.37 -0.43 -2.84
CA MET A 318 9.24 0.39 -3.69
C MET A 318 8.52 0.99 -4.89
N ASN A 319 7.52 0.27 -5.42
CA ASN A 319 6.88 0.62 -6.69
C ASN A 319 5.49 1.27 -6.52
N THR A 320 4.89 1.24 -5.33
CA THR A 320 3.50 1.72 -5.11
C THR A 320 3.29 3.23 -5.28
N ASN A 321 4.32 4.06 -5.05
CA ASN A 321 4.15 5.53 -4.93
C ASN A 321 4.77 6.36 -6.06
N THR A 322 5.96 6.00 -6.53
CA THR A 322 6.79 6.88 -7.39
C THR A 322 6.07 7.30 -8.68
N TYR A 323 5.41 6.37 -9.36
CA TYR A 323 4.73 6.64 -10.62
C TYR A 323 3.44 7.46 -10.45
N LYS A 324 2.74 7.29 -9.32
CA LYS A 324 1.55 8.09 -8.96
C LYS A 324 1.96 9.53 -8.69
N LEU A 325 3.08 9.74 -7.97
CA LEU A 325 3.64 11.08 -7.77
C LEU A 325 4.02 11.73 -9.11
N ALA A 326 4.73 11.02 -9.98
CA ALA A 326 5.08 11.52 -11.31
C ALA A 326 3.84 11.87 -12.14
N PHE A 327 2.81 11.02 -12.11
CA PHE A 327 1.53 11.28 -12.78
C PHE A 327 0.89 12.58 -12.30
N TRP A 328 0.71 12.75 -10.99
CA TRP A 328 0.05 13.93 -10.44
C TRP A 328 0.85 15.21 -10.69
N THR A 329 2.18 15.15 -10.56
CA THR A 329 3.06 16.27 -10.89
C THR A 329 2.90 16.66 -12.35
N LEU A 330 2.99 15.71 -13.29
CA LEU A 330 2.85 16.01 -14.71
C LEU A 330 1.44 16.51 -15.06
N ALA A 331 0.39 15.88 -14.54
CA ALA A 331 -0.98 16.27 -14.80
C ALA A 331 -1.27 17.71 -14.34
N TYR A 332 -0.79 18.09 -13.14
CA TYR A 332 -0.96 19.45 -12.64
C TYR A 332 -0.26 20.48 -13.53
N ASN A 333 1.01 20.26 -13.86
CA ASN A 333 1.80 21.17 -14.67
C ASN A 333 1.32 21.27 -16.13
N LEU A 334 0.79 20.18 -16.69
CA LEU A 334 0.35 20.15 -18.09
C LEU A 334 -1.07 20.71 -18.28
N PHE A 335 -1.95 20.57 -17.29
CA PHE A 335 -3.38 20.85 -17.48
C PHE A 335 -3.96 21.92 -16.55
N HIS A 336 -3.29 22.26 -15.43
CA HIS A 336 -3.80 23.21 -14.46
C HIS A 336 -2.98 24.50 -14.36
N ASP A 337 -1.65 24.41 -14.36
CA ASP A 337 -0.78 25.58 -14.13
C ASP A 337 0.37 25.62 -15.15
N SER A 338 0.12 26.27 -16.29
CA SER A 338 1.14 26.41 -17.34
C SER A 338 2.27 27.36 -16.94
N SER A 339 2.02 28.34 -16.06
CA SER A 339 3.06 29.23 -15.52
C SER A 339 4.10 28.44 -14.73
N LEU A 340 3.67 27.50 -13.89
CA LEU A 340 4.58 26.64 -13.14
C LEU A 340 5.45 25.78 -14.06
N LEU A 341 4.90 25.28 -15.17
CA LEU A 341 5.67 24.53 -16.16
C LEU A 341 6.76 25.40 -16.82
N ASP A 342 6.44 26.65 -17.13
CA ASP A 342 7.40 27.59 -17.71
C ASP A 342 8.50 27.97 -16.71
N ASP A 343 8.16 28.16 -15.43
CA ASP A 343 9.13 28.38 -14.36
C ASP A 343 10.07 27.18 -14.20
N ILE A 344 9.53 25.94 -14.17
CA ILE A 344 10.34 24.71 -14.11
C ILE A 344 11.29 24.62 -15.31
N ARG A 345 10.82 24.95 -16.52
CA ARG A 345 11.66 24.98 -17.72
C ARG A 345 12.74 26.04 -17.62
N ALA A 346 12.41 27.25 -17.15
CA ALA A 346 13.37 28.33 -16.97
C ALA A 346 14.48 27.95 -15.98
N GLU A 347 14.11 27.32 -14.86
CA GLU A 347 15.05 26.83 -13.84
C GLU A 347 15.94 25.69 -14.37
N SER A 348 15.36 24.74 -15.11
CA SER A 348 16.05 23.51 -15.53
C SER A 348 16.90 23.67 -16.79
N THR A 349 16.51 24.53 -17.73
CA THR A 349 17.16 24.70 -19.03
C THR A 349 18.67 24.97 -18.95
N PRO A 350 19.19 25.83 -18.03
CA PRO A 350 20.63 26.06 -17.89
C PRO A 350 21.45 24.79 -17.62
N ALA A 351 20.89 23.82 -16.89
CA ALA A 351 21.57 22.55 -16.59
C ALA A 351 21.76 21.69 -17.85
N PHE A 352 20.81 21.73 -18.77
CA PHE A 352 20.89 21.00 -20.05
C PHE A 352 21.75 21.72 -21.09
N LYS A 353 21.81 23.06 -21.07
CA LYS A 353 22.72 23.83 -21.94
C LYS A 353 24.20 23.58 -21.62
N LYS A 354 24.55 23.37 -20.33
CA LYS A 354 25.92 23.02 -19.92
C LYS A 354 26.34 21.59 -20.31
N ARG A 355 25.40 20.66 -20.53
CA ARG A 355 25.72 19.31 -21.03
C ARG A 355 26.27 19.30 -22.46
N ASN A 356 25.96 20.31 -23.28
CA ASN A 356 26.57 20.50 -24.60
C ASN A 356 28.00 21.08 -24.55
N LEU A 357 28.54 21.41 -23.36
CA LEU A 357 29.93 21.86 -23.18
C LEU A 357 30.87 20.77 -22.64
N TYR A 358 30.35 19.57 -22.33
CA TYR A 358 31.13 18.42 -21.86
C TYR A 358 30.82 17.13 -22.65
N GLN A 359 30.48 17.25 -23.93
CA GLN A 359 30.74 16.17 -24.88
C GLN A 359 32.17 16.29 -25.40
N LEU A 360 33.09 15.61 -24.71
CA LEU A 360 34.37 15.13 -25.23
C LEU A 360 34.45 13.63 -24.97
#